data_AF-A0AA88MMA2-F1
#
_entry.id   AF-A0AA88MMA2-F1
#
_cell.length_a   1.000
_cell.length_b   1.000
_cell.length_c   1.000
_cell.angle_alpha   90.00
_cell.angle_beta   90.00
_cell.angle_gamma   90.00
#
_symmetry.space_group_name_H-M   'P 1'
#
loop_
_entity.id
_entity.type
_entity.pdbx_description
1 polymer ?
#
loop_
_entity_poly.entity_id
_entity_poly.type
_entity_poly.pdbx_seq_one_letter_code
_entity_poly.pdbx_strand_id
1 'polypeptide(L)'
;MDSLSRLIYPAFTLPISTRMIKLINRMNLNFIWRNKCNFIRKEDMIKNYEEGGVNAIDFDIMNGVLKLKWLKSFIQNSHSFWFIVPNAIFSRLGGIQFFLRCDFECTSLPVKLSTFHQQVLLYWKQLFKHNFTPHNTPEWKAKGIWAVAHFLDDNGNLLLYREFCEKYQLQCSVNVYNRMIRAIPIVVRLMVREDILFSKVSPELRQLSLEGCDFCDKKCTNRVIRKLILHAYYPNPIKRDYMLKDFDNSEIKKIRKKICLSPSLLKLKR
;
A
#
# COMPACT_ATOMS: atom_id res chain seq x y z
N MET A 1 11.96 25.44 1.44
CA MET A 1 10.93 24.38 1.44
C MET A 1 9.78 24.69 0.47
N ASP A 2 9.68 25.93 -0.05
CA ASP A 2 8.55 26.38 -0.87
C ASP A 2 8.49 25.78 -2.29
N SER A 3 9.56 25.15 -2.77
CA SER A 3 9.57 24.52 -4.09
C SER A 3 8.75 23.22 -4.13
N LEU A 4 8.79 22.41 -3.06
CA LEU A 4 8.03 21.16 -2.99
C LEU A 4 6.53 21.40 -2.72
N SER A 5 6.19 22.43 -1.94
CA SER A 5 4.79 22.77 -1.67
C SER A 5 4.03 23.16 -2.94
N ARG A 6 4.70 23.86 -3.88
CA ARG A 6 4.15 24.19 -5.21
C ARG A 6 3.83 22.96 -6.06
N LEU A 7 4.48 21.84 -5.79
CA LEU A 7 4.27 20.58 -6.51
C LEU A 7 3.13 19.74 -5.95
N ILE A 8 2.59 20.09 -4.78
CA ILE A 8 1.50 19.33 -4.13
C ILE A 8 0.25 19.31 -5.01
N TYR A 9 -0.17 20.47 -5.53
CA TYR A 9 -1.38 20.56 -6.34
C TYR A 9 -1.25 19.78 -7.66
N PRO A 10 -0.18 19.97 -8.48
CA PRO A 10 0.05 19.14 -9.66
C PRO A 10 0.14 17.65 -9.33
N ALA A 11 0.79 17.27 -8.23
CA ALA A 11 0.88 15.88 -7.82
C ALA A 11 -0.47 15.28 -7.41
N PHE A 12 -1.38 16.10 -6.88
CA PHE A 12 -2.71 15.64 -6.51
C PHE A 12 -3.62 15.42 -7.72
N THR A 13 -3.42 16.15 -8.82
CA THR A 13 -4.34 16.14 -9.98
C THR A 13 -3.78 15.44 -11.22
N LEU A 14 -2.46 15.45 -11.42
CA LEU A 14 -1.80 15.00 -12.65
C LEU A 14 -0.93 13.76 -12.43
N PRO A 15 -0.77 12.90 -13.44
CA PRO A 15 0.19 11.81 -13.39
C PRO A 15 1.62 12.38 -13.44
N ILE A 16 2.51 11.88 -12.58
CA ILE A 16 3.92 12.30 -12.58
C ILE A 16 4.79 11.15 -13.07
N SER A 17 5.55 11.40 -14.13
CA SER A 17 6.48 10.40 -14.65
C SER A 17 7.62 10.10 -13.67
N THR A 18 8.12 8.87 -13.69
CA THR A 18 9.30 8.46 -12.88
C THR A 18 10.53 9.31 -13.18
N ARG A 19 10.69 9.79 -14.42
CA ARG A 19 11.75 10.73 -14.81
C ARG A 19 11.64 12.05 -14.04
N MET A 20 10.43 12.60 -13.97
CA MET A 20 10.17 13.85 -13.25
C MET A 20 10.37 13.68 -11.74
N ILE A 21 9.90 12.57 -11.16
CA ILE A 21 10.12 12.24 -9.75
C ILE A 21 11.61 12.18 -9.43
N LYS A 22 12.42 11.51 -10.27
CA LYS A 22 13.88 11.44 -10.12
C LYS A 22 14.52 12.82 -10.19
N LEU A 23 14.08 13.66 -11.12
CA LEU A 23 14.57 15.04 -11.27
C LEU A 23 14.26 15.89 -10.03
N ILE A 24 13.01 15.88 -9.56
CA ILE A 24 12.59 16.61 -8.36
C ILE A 24 13.38 16.14 -7.13
N ASN A 25 13.52 14.83 -6.95
CA ASN A 25 14.30 14.26 -5.86
C ASN A 25 15.78 14.67 -5.95
N ARG A 26 16.37 14.74 -7.15
CA ARG A 26 17.75 15.21 -7.36
C ARG A 26 17.89 16.68 -6.96
N MET A 27 16.97 17.54 -7.42
CA MET A 27 16.96 18.95 -7.04
C MET A 27 16.78 19.13 -5.53
N ASN A 28 15.91 18.34 -4.90
CA ASN A 28 15.70 18.40 -3.46
C ASN A 28 16.95 17.98 -2.67
N LEU A 29 17.62 16.90 -3.08
CA LEU A 29 18.88 16.48 -2.45
C LEU A 29 19.99 17.52 -2.64
N ASN A 30 20.15 18.05 -3.85
CA ASN A 30 21.10 19.12 -4.13
C ASN A 30 20.83 20.35 -3.26
N PHE A 31 19.57 20.72 -3.07
CA PHE A 31 19.17 21.80 -2.18
C PHE A 31 19.54 21.51 -0.71
N ILE A 32 19.20 20.32 -0.20
CA ILE A 32 19.53 19.91 1.18
C ILE A 32 21.05 19.97 1.41
N TRP A 33 21.84 19.50 0.46
CA TRP A 33 23.30 19.48 0.55
C TRP A 33 23.98 20.78 0.09
N ARG A 34 23.22 21.83 -0.28
CA ARG A 34 23.76 23.09 -0.82
C ARG A 34 24.74 22.86 -1.99
N ASN A 35 24.38 21.95 -2.89
CA ASN A 35 25.20 21.49 -4.02
C ASN A 35 26.54 20.84 -3.62
N LYS A 36 26.69 20.37 -2.38
CA LYS A 36 27.85 19.59 -1.92
C LYS A 36 27.63 18.08 -2.08
N CYS A 37 28.69 17.30 -1.85
CA CYS A 37 28.60 15.83 -1.87
C CYS A 37 27.58 15.31 -0.84
N ASN A 38 26.84 14.27 -1.24
CA ASN A 38 25.90 13.59 -0.37
C ASN A 38 26.68 12.73 0.63
N PHE A 39 26.64 13.07 1.92
CA PHE A 39 27.35 12.30 2.96
C PHE A 39 26.51 11.14 3.51
N ILE A 40 25.18 11.23 3.40
CA ILE A 40 24.24 10.24 3.92
C ILE A 40 23.48 9.65 2.73
N ARG A 41 23.27 8.33 2.73
CA ARG A 41 22.43 7.66 1.72
C ARG A 41 21.02 8.24 1.77
N LYS A 42 20.42 8.44 0.60
CA LYS A 42 19.05 8.95 0.47
C LYS A 42 18.06 8.13 1.31
N GLU A 43 18.14 6.80 1.23
CA GLU A 43 17.31 5.85 1.96
C GLU A 43 17.36 6.07 3.47
N ASP A 44 18.53 6.45 3.98
CA ASP A 44 18.73 6.69 5.40
C ASP A 44 18.18 8.06 5.82
N MET A 45 18.31 9.07 4.96
CA MET A 45 17.81 10.42 5.23
C MET A 45 16.28 10.46 5.37
N ILE A 46 15.57 9.67 4.56
CA ILE A 46 14.10 9.71 4.46
C ILE A 46 13.44 9.09 5.71
N LYS A 47 14.11 8.12 6.37
CA LYS A 47 13.56 7.42 7.54
C LYS A 47 13.27 8.36 8.71
N ASN A 48 12.42 7.87 9.61
CA ASN A 48 12.02 8.63 10.80
C ASN A 48 13.21 8.88 11.73
N TYR A 49 13.08 9.88 12.60
CA TYR A 49 14.09 10.18 13.61
C TYR A 49 14.33 8.99 14.55
N GLU A 50 13.26 8.28 14.91
CA GLU A 50 13.28 7.06 15.73
C GLU A 50 14.16 5.95 15.10
N GLU A 51 14.16 5.85 13.77
CA GLU A 51 14.91 4.84 13.01
C GLU A 51 16.28 5.34 12.56
N GLY A 52 16.88 6.34 13.20
CA GLY A 52 18.21 6.80 12.78
C GLY A 52 18.23 7.84 11.65
N GLY A 53 17.08 8.17 11.05
CA GLY A 53 16.97 9.09 9.91
C GLY A 53 16.75 10.57 10.25
N VAL A 54 16.47 11.37 9.22
CA VAL A 54 16.26 12.84 9.31
C VAL A 54 14.86 13.25 8.83
N ASN A 55 14.01 12.28 8.50
CA ASN A 55 12.67 12.47 7.93
C ASN A 55 12.70 13.39 6.69
N ALA A 56 13.70 13.23 5.82
CA ALA A 56 13.79 13.95 4.56
C ALA A 56 12.60 13.60 3.65
N ILE A 57 12.15 14.56 2.84
CA ILE A 57 11.02 14.35 1.94
C ILE A 57 11.53 13.64 0.68
N ASP A 58 11.10 12.40 0.48
CA ASP A 58 11.12 11.77 -0.85
C ASP A 58 9.83 12.14 -1.59
N PHE A 59 10.00 12.68 -2.80
CA PHE A 59 8.89 13.11 -3.63
C PHE A 59 8.04 11.94 -4.16
N ASP A 60 8.61 10.75 -4.37
CA ASP A 60 7.86 9.57 -4.81
C ASP A 60 6.87 9.13 -3.73
N ILE A 61 7.37 9.08 -2.49
CA ILE A 61 6.55 8.75 -1.32
C ILE A 61 5.49 9.82 -1.08
N MET A 62 5.86 11.10 -1.24
CA MET A 62 4.89 12.19 -1.16
C MET A 62 3.81 12.08 -2.24
N ASN A 63 4.19 11.75 -3.48
CA ASN A 63 3.25 11.52 -4.57
C ASN A 63 2.30 10.36 -4.24
N GLY A 64 2.81 9.23 -3.75
CA GLY A 64 2.00 8.10 -3.30
C GLY A 64 1.00 8.46 -2.20
N VAL A 65 1.42 9.22 -1.19
CA VAL A 65 0.51 9.74 -0.14
C VAL A 65 -0.58 10.61 -0.74
N LEU A 66 -0.25 11.50 -1.69
CA LEU A 66 -1.24 12.37 -2.34
C LEU A 66 -2.23 11.57 -3.20
N LYS A 67 -1.76 10.56 -3.94
CA LYS A 67 -2.62 9.66 -4.73
C LYS A 67 -3.59 8.87 -3.84
N LEU A 68 -3.10 8.34 -2.72
CA LEU A 68 -3.93 7.62 -1.76
C LEU A 68 -4.88 8.56 -1.02
N LYS A 69 -4.47 9.80 -0.73
CA LYS A 69 -5.38 10.81 -0.19
C LYS A 69 -6.51 11.14 -1.17
N TRP A 70 -6.21 11.23 -2.47
CA TRP A 70 -7.23 11.37 -3.51
C TRP A 70 -8.17 10.16 -3.50
N LEU A 71 -7.64 8.94 -3.44
CA LEU A 71 -8.42 7.70 -3.39
C LEU A 71 -9.34 7.65 -2.17
N LYS A 72 -8.83 8.02 -1.00
CA LYS A 72 -9.61 8.13 0.23
C LYS A 72 -10.76 9.12 0.09
N SER A 73 -10.49 10.30 -0.49
CA SER A 73 -11.51 11.30 -0.77
C SER A 73 -12.58 10.78 -1.74
N PHE A 74 -12.15 10.04 -2.77
CA PHE A 74 -13.04 9.44 -3.76
C PHE A 74 -13.98 8.39 -3.14
N ILE A 75 -13.44 7.53 -2.26
CA ILE A 75 -14.23 6.52 -1.55
C ILE A 75 -15.24 7.16 -0.59
N GLN A 76 -14.81 8.18 0.17
CA GLN A 76 -15.66 8.82 1.18
C GLN A 76 -16.74 9.72 0.57
N ASN A 77 -16.46 10.35 -0.57
CA ASN A 77 -17.34 11.34 -1.19
C ASN A 77 -17.80 10.89 -2.57
N SER A 78 -18.25 9.63 -2.70
CA SER A 78 -18.67 9.06 -3.99
C SER A 78 -19.74 9.91 -4.70
N HIS A 79 -20.64 10.58 -3.98
CA HIS A 79 -21.69 11.41 -4.58
C HIS A 79 -21.25 12.84 -4.95
N SER A 80 -19.99 13.21 -4.74
CA SER A 80 -19.50 14.55 -5.09
C SER A 80 -19.40 14.74 -6.60
N PHE A 81 -19.69 15.96 -7.05
CA PHE A 81 -19.57 16.36 -8.45
C PHE A 81 -18.17 16.07 -9.03
N TRP A 82 -17.12 16.28 -8.23
CA TRP A 82 -15.73 16.04 -8.63
C TRP A 82 -15.40 14.57 -8.96
N PHE A 83 -16.26 13.64 -8.53
CA PHE A 83 -16.05 12.21 -8.68
C PHE A 83 -17.02 11.54 -9.66
N ILE A 84 -17.89 12.29 -10.35
CA ILE A 84 -18.83 11.75 -11.34
C ILE A 84 -18.09 10.97 -12.44
N VAL A 85 -17.02 11.57 -13.01
CA VAL A 85 -16.26 10.94 -14.09
C VAL A 85 -15.52 9.67 -13.61
N PRO A 86 -14.73 9.71 -12.51
CA PRO A 86 -14.16 8.50 -11.93
C PRO A 86 -15.21 7.43 -11.62
N ASN A 87 -16.36 7.78 -11.03
CA ASN A 87 -17.43 6.82 -10.74
C ASN A 87 -17.97 6.15 -12.00
N ALA A 88 -18.21 6.91 -13.07
CA ALA A 88 -18.68 6.34 -14.34
C ALA A 88 -17.66 5.39 -14.98
N ILE A 89 -16.36 5.62 -14.76
CA ILE A 89 -15.30 4.72 -15.22
C ILE A 89 -15.26 3.45 -14.37
N PHE A 90 -15.26 3.59 -13.04
CA PHE A 90 -15.15 2.46 -12.13
C PHE A 90 -16.45 1.65 -12.00
N SER A 91 -17.63 2.22 -12.30
CA SER A 91 -18.90 1.49 -12.32
C SER A 91 -18.89 0.37 -13.36
N ARG A 92 -18.23 0.60 -14.51
CA ARG A 92 -18.00 -0.44 -15.54
C ARG A 92 -17.13 -1.59 -15.05
N LEU A 93 -16.36 -1.39 -13.97
CA LEU A 93 -15.52 -2.39 -13.32
C LEU A 93 -16.18 -2.99 -12.07
N GLY A 94 -17.47 -2.76 -11.87
CA GLY A 94 -18.20 -3.24 -10.67
C GLY A 94 -18.05 -2.33 -9.44
N GLY A 95 -17.51 -1.12 -9.61
CA GLY A 95 -17.37 -0.10 -8.57
C GLY A 95 -15.99 -0.10 -7.90
N ILE A 96 -15.57 1.07 -7.40
CA ILE A 96 -14.23 1.26 -6.81
C ILE A 96 -14.00 0.39 -5.56
N GLN A 97 -15.02 0.28 -4.70
CA GLN A 97 -14.95 -0.51 -3.46
C GLN A 97 -14.69 -1.99 -3.72
N PHE A 98 -15.34 -2.54 -4.75
CA PHE A 98 -15.12 -3.92 -5.17
C PHE A 98 -13.76 -4.07 -5.84
N PHE A 99 -13.42 -3.15 -6.75
CA PHE A 99 -12.18 -3.18 -7.51
C PHE A 99 -10.93 -3.15 -6.62
N LEU A 100 -10.90 -2.30 -5.58
CA LEU A 100 -9.76 -2.18 -4.66
C LEU A 100 -9.48 -3.44 -3.84
N ARG A 101 -10.46 -4.33 -3.70
CA ARG A 101 -10.31 -5.61 -2.98
C ARG A 101 -9.73 -6.70 -3.87
N CYS A 102 -9.80 -6.53 -5.18
CA CYS A 102 -9.39 -7.54 -6.16
C CYS A 102 -7.91 -7.46 -6.50
N ASP A 103 -7.25 -8.59 -6.76
CA ASP A 103 -5.98 -8.57 -7.47
C ASP A 103 -6.24 -8.22 -8.94
N PHE A 104 -5.68 -7.12 -9.40
CA PHE A 104 -5.86 -6.61 -10.75
C PHE A 104 -4.52 -6.26 -11.39
N GLU A 105 -4.45 -6.41 -12.71
CA GLU A 105 -3.39 -5.84 -13.52
C GLU A 105 -3.98 -4.74 -14.40
N CYS A 106 -3.38 -3.55 -14.38
CA CYS A 106 -3.89 -2.42 -15.15
C CYS A 106 -3.89 -2.68 -16.67
N THR A 107 -3.07 -3.63 -17.14
CA THR A 107 -2.94 -4.05 -18.55
C THR A 107 -4.09 -4.94 -19.02
N SER A 108 -4.72 -5.71 -18.13
CA SER A 108 -5.78 -6.68 -18.47
C SER A 108 -7.20 -6.12 -18.28
N LEU A 109 -7.33 -4.83 -17.92
CA LEU A 109 -8.63 -4.24 -17.67
C LEU A 109 -9.41 -4.01 -18.97
N PRO A 110 -10.74 -4.26 -18.96
CA PRO A 110 -11.60 -4.01 -20.11
C PRO A 110 -11.80 -2.51 -20.41
N VAL A 111 -11.30 -1.63 -19.54
CA VAL A 111 -11.44 -0.18 -19.66
C VAL A 111 -10.06 0.48 -19.67
N LYS A 112 -9.85 1.39 -20.62
CA LYS A 112 -8.63 2.21 -20.69
C LYS A 112 -8.64 3.26 -19.57
N LEU A 113 -7.98 2.96 -18.47
CA LEU A 113 -7.77 3.91 -17.38
C LEU A 113 -6.76 4.99 -17.78
N SER A 114 -6.97 6.22 -17.31
CA SER A 114 -5.96 7.27 -17.46
C SER A 114 -4.69 6.94 -16.66
N THR A 115 -3.55 7.47 -17.07
CA THR A 115 -2.27 7.27 -16.40
C THR A 115 -2.30 7.71 -14.93
N PHE A 116 -3.09 8.72 -14.59
CA PHE A 116 -3.31 9.15 -13.21
C PHE A 116 -3.99 8.05 -12.38
N HIS A 117 -5.11 7.51 -12.86
CA HIS A 117 -5.85 6.47 -12.14
C HIS A 117 -5.02 5.20 -11.99
N GLN A 118 -4.27 4.83 -13.03
CA GLN A 118 -3.33 3.71 -12.97
C GLN A 118 -2.27 3.91 -11.88
N GLN A 119 -1.72 5.12 -11.74
CA GLN A 119 -0.76 5.41 -10.66
C GLN A 119 -1.38 5.29 -9.27
N VAL A 120 -2.61 5.81 -9.08
CA VAL A 120 -3.33 5.68 -7.80
C VAL A 120 -3.50 4.21 -7.43
N LEU A 121 -3.96 3.40 -8.38
CA LEU A 121 -4.17 1.97 -8.18
C LEU A 121 -2.88 1.19 -7.94
N LEU A 122 -1.78 1.57 -8.60
CA LEU A 122 -0.48 0.96 -8.38
C LEU A 122 0.04 1.22 -6.97
N TYR A 123 -0.07 2.46 -6.47
CA TYR A 123 0.29 2.76 -5.07
C TYR A 123 -0.62 2.03 -4.08
N TRP A 124 -1.91 1.88 -4.39
CA TRP A 124 -2.82 1.07 -3.59
C TRP A 124 -2.38 -0.40 -3.55
N LYS A 125 -2.13 -1.00 -4.72
CA LYS A 125 -1.68 -2.39 -4.86
C LYS A 125 -0.36 -2.66 -4.13
N GLN A 126 0.56 -1.68 -4.08
CA GLN A 126 1.80 -1.79 -3.33
C GLN A 126 1.60 -1.89 -1.81
N LEU A 127 0.56 -1.25 -1.27
CA LEU A 127 0.27 -1.24 0.17
C LEU A 127 -0.68 -2.36 0.59
N PHE A 128 -1.67 -2.66 -0.25
CA PHE A 128 -2.68 -3.66 0.02
C PHE A 128 -2.18 -5.03 -0.44
N LYS A 129 -1.64 -5.81 0.49
CA LYS A 129 -1.33 -7.23 0.26
C LYS A 129 -2.65 -7.99 0.14
N HIS A 130 -3.08 -8.23 -1.10
CA HIS A 130 -4.25 -9.07 -1.37
C HIS A 130 -4.01 -10.47 -0.81
N ASN A 131 -4.96 -11.01 -0.04
CA ASN A 131 -5.05 -12.47 0.06
C ASN A 131 -5.94 -12.93 -1.08
N PHE A 132 -5.47 -14.00 -1.72
CA PHE A 132 -6.04 -14.71 -2.85
C PHE A 132 -7.58 -14.69 -2.89
N THR A 133 -8.15 -14.12 -3.95
CA THR A 133 -9.59 -14.19 -4.25
C THR A 133 -9.78 -15.03 -5.53
N PRO A 134 -10.81 -15.90 -5.64
CA PRO A 134 -11.12 -16.64 -6.86
C PRO A 134 -11.54 -15.68 -8.00
N HIS A 135 -10.57 -15.18 -8.77
CA HIS A 135 -10.82 -14.15 -9.78
C HIS A 135 -11.53 -14.64 -11.05
N ASN A 136 -11.74 -15.96 -11.22
CA ASN A 136 -12.12 -16.53 -12.52
C ASN A 136 -13.47 -17.25 -12.60
N THR A 137 -14.36 -17.13 -11.60
CA THR A 137 -15.64 -17.86 -11.61
C THR A 137 -16.78 -16.98 -11.10
N PRO A 138 -17.43 -16.16 -11.98
CA PRO A 138 -18.54 -15.28 -11.59
C PRO A 138 -19.72 -16.05 -10.98
N GLU A 139 -19.96 -17.28 -11.41
CA GLU A 139 -20.98 -18.20 -10.86
C GLU A 139 -20.73 -18.52 -9.38
N TRP A 140 -19.47 -18.72 -8.99
CA TRP A 140 -19.09 -19.03 -7.62
C TRP A 140 -19.28 -17.83 -6.71
N LYS A 141 -18.97 -16.63 -7.21
CA LYS A 141 -19.22 -15.38 -6.50
C LYS A 141 -20.71 -15.14 -6.27
N ALA A 142 -21.57 -15.43 -7.26
CA ALA A 142 -23.03 -15.33 -7.11
C ALA A 142 -23.57 -16.28 -6.04
N LYS A 143 -22.90 -17.42 -5.83
CA LYS A 143 -23.17 -18.39 -4.76
C LYS A 143 -22.47 -18.06 -3.43
N GLY A 144 -21.87 -16.88 -3.30
CA GLY A 144 -21.21 -16.43 -2.08
C GLY A 144 -19.80 -16.99 -1.86
N ILE A 145 -19.19 -17.63 -2.86
CA ILE A 145 -17.86 -18.25 -2.75
C ILE A 145 -16.78 -17.27 -3.23
N TRP A 146 -16.08 -16.64 -2.28
CA TRP A 146 -15.04 -15.66 -2.61
C TRP A 146 -13.80 -15.67 -1.69
N ALA A 147 -13.77 -16.49 -0.63
CA ALA A 147 -12.67 -16.59 0.33
C ALA A 147 -12.10 -18.02 0.42
N VAL A 148 -10.83 -18.15 0.82
CA VAL A 148 -10.20 -19.47 1.07
C VAL A 148 -10.95 -20.25 2.16
N ALA A 149 -11.53 -19.58 3.15
CA ALA A 149 -12.34 -20.20 4.19
C ALA A 149 -13.54 -21.00 3.64
N HIS A 150 -14.11 -20.60 2.49
CA HIS A 150 -15.20 -21.35 1.86
C HIS A 150 -14.78 -22.69 1.26
N PHE A 151 -13.47 -22.89 1.06
CA PHE A 151 -12.92 -24.16 0.61
C PHE A 151 -12.52 -25.07 1.78
N LEU A 152 -12.73 -24.63 3.02
CA LEU A 152 -12.36 -25.36 4.22
C LEU A 152 -13.60 -25.86 4.96
N ASP A 153 -13.44 -26.98 5.66
CA ASP A 153 -14.39 -27.50 6.65
C ASP A 153 -14.24 -26.77 8.00
N ASP A 154 -15.09 -27.11 8.97
CA ASP A 154 -15.06 -26.52 10.31
C ASP A 154 -13.79 -26.88 11.11
N ASN A 155 -13.03 -27.87 10.64
CA ASN A 155 -11.73 -28.29 11.20
C ASN A 155 -10.54 -27.65 10.46
N GLY A 156 -10.80 -26.79 9.47
CA GLY A 156 -9.80 -26.12 8.65
C GLY A 156 -9.07 -27.02 7.65
N ASN A 157 -9.63 -28.17 7.30
CA ASN A 157 -9.18 -29.03 6.19
C ASN A 157 -9.86 -28.61 4.89
N LEU A 158 -9.20 -28.85 3.75
CA LEU A 158 -9.83 -28.60 2.45
C LEU A 158 -11.01 -29.57 2.27
N LEU A 159 -12.16 -29.01 1.89
CA LEU A 159 -13.30 -29.79 1.45
C LEU A 159 -12.88 -30.69 0.27
N LEU A 160 -13.52 -31.83 0.13
CA LEU A 160 -13.45 -32.61 -1.09
C LEU A 160 -14.34 -31.97 -2.15
N TYR A 161 -14.05 -32.24 -3.43
CA TYR A 161 -14.84 -31.72 -4.55
C TYR A 161 -16.35 -31.99 -4.40
N ARG A 162 -16.72 -33.20 -3.95
CA ARG A 162 -18.12 -33.59 -3.76
C ARG A 162 -18.78 -32.75 -2.66
N GLU A 163 -18.14 -32.66 -1.50
CA GLU A 163 -18.60 -31.88 -0.35
C GLU A 163 -18.74 -30.40 -0.69
N PHE A 164 -17.81 -29.84 -1.48
CA PHE A 164 -17.87 -28.47 -1.94
C PHE A 164 -19.07 -28.22 -2.87
N CYS A 165 -19.32 -29.13 -3.81
CA CYS A 165 -20.45 -29.01 -4.73
C CYS A 165 -21.80 -29.13 -4.01
N GLU A 166 -21.88 -30.00 -3.01
CA GLU A 166 -23.06 -30.17 -2.15
C GLU A 166 -23.30 -28.93 -1.28
N LYS A 167 -22.25 -28.43 -0.60
CA LYS A 167 -22.32 -27.27 0.31
C LYS A 167 -22.84 -26.01 -0.38
N TYR A 168 -22.45 -25.77 -1.64
CA TYR A 168 -22.84 -24.57 -2.38
C TYR A 168 -23.88 -24.82 -3.49
N GLN A 169 -24.38 -26.05 -3.61
CA GLN A 169 -25.31 -26.48 -4.66
C GLN A 169 -24.83 -26.00 -6.04
N LEU A 170 -23.61 -26.40 -6.40
CA LEU A 170 -22.89 -25.89 -7.55
C LEU A 170 -22.48 -27.01 -8.50
N GLN A 171 -22.76 -26.83 -9.79
CA GLN A 171 -22.37 -27.75 -10.86
C GLN A 171 -21.10 -27.21 -11.53
N CYS A 172 -19.92 -27.50 -10.97
CA CYS A 172 -18.64 -27.15 -11.59
C CYS A 172 -17.85 -28.41 -11.96
N SER A 173 -16.92 -28.33 -12.91
CA SER A 173 -16.07 -29.49 -13.22
C SER A 173 -14.99 -29.69 -12.16
N VAL A 174 -14.63 -30.95 -11.90
CA VAL A 174 -13.50 -31.35 -11.04
C VAL A 174 -12.20 -30.63 -11.42
N ASN A 175 -11.99 -30.40 -12.72
CA ASN A 175 -10.81 -29.71 -13.23
C ASN A 175 -10.76 -28.24 -12.83
N VAL A 176 -11.90 -27.54 -12.83
CA VAL A 176 -11.99 -26.14 -12.40
C VAL A 176 -11.74 -26.04 -10.90
N TYR A 177 -12.32 -26.96 -10.12
CA TYR A 177 -12.08 -27.06 -8.68
C TYR A 177 -10.62 -27.32 -8.32
N ASN A 178 -10.00 -28.34 -8.91
CA ASN A 178 -8.60 -28.69 -8.66
C ASN A 178 -7.63 -27.58 -9.09
N ARG A 179 -7.93 -26.89 -10.19
CA ARG A 179 -7.15 -25.73 -10.62
C ARG A 179 -7.19 -24.62 -9.57
N MET A 180 -8.36 -24.36 -8.99
CA MET A 180 -8.50 -23.36 -7.92
C MET A 180 -7.77 -23.76 -6.65
N ILE A 181 -7.92 -24.99 -6.17
CA ILE A 181 -7.20 -25.45 -4.97
C ILE A 181 -5.69 -25.37 -5.15
N ARG A 182 -5.17 -25.78 -6.31
CA ARG A 182 -3.72 -25.71 -6.60
C ARG A 182 -3.20 -24.28 -6.66
N ALA A 183 -4.04 -23.31 -7.04
CA ALA A 183 -3.67 -21.91 -7.08
C ALA A 183 -3.60 -21.26 -5.70
N ILE A 184 -4.19 -21.88 -4.66
CA ILE A 184 -4.11 -21.37 -3.28
C ILE A 184 -2.75 -21.78 -2.67
N PRO A 185 -1.87 -20.82 -2.30
CA PRO A 185 -0.59 -21.15 -1.68
C PRO A 185 -0.79 -21.86 -0.33
N ILE A 186 0.08 -22.83 -0.03
CA ILE A 186 0.00 -23.62 1.20
C ILE A 186 0.06 -22.76 2.47
N VAL A 187 0.86 -21.69 2.44
CA VAL A 187 1.00 -20.76 3.57
C VAL A 187 -0.33 -20.05 3.86
N VAL A 188 -1.09 -19.67 2.83
CA VAL A 188 -2.42 -19.05 3.00
C VAL A 188 -3.42 -20.04 3.58
N ARG A 189 -3.38 -21.31 3.17
CA ARG A 189 -4.22 -22.35 3.76
C ARG A 189 -3.95 -22.54 5.24
N LEU A 190 -2.68 -22.58 5.63
CA LEU A 190 -2.29 -22.74 7.03
C LEU A 190 -2.73 -21.53 7.87
N MET A 191 -2.51 -20.30 7.39
CA MET A 191 -2.99 -19.10 8.08
C MET A 191 -4.50 -19.14 8.32
N VAL A 192 -5.29 -19.43 7.27
CA VAL A 192 -6.76 -19.44 7.39
C VAL A 192 -7.26 -20.61 8.25
N ARG A 193 -6.56 -21.75 8.26
CA ARG A 193 -6.87 -22.87 9.15
C ARG A 193 -6.74 -22.49 10.61
N GLU A 194 -5.62 -21.85 10.98
CA GLU A 194 -5.41 -21.36 12.35
C GLU A 194 -6.50 -20.34 12.71
N ASP A 195 -6.83 -19.44 11.79
CA ASP A 195 -7.90 -18.46 12.01
C ASP A 195 -9.26 -19.15 12.26
N ILE A 196 -9.63 -20.20 11.53
CA ILE A 196 -10.90 -20.93 11.73
C ILE A 196 -10.94 -21.67 13.07
N LEU A 197 -9.83 -22.31 13.47
CA LEU A 197 -9.76 -23.12 14.69
C LEU A 197 -9.77 -22.25 15.95
N PHE A 198 -9.11 -21.09 15.90
CA PHE A 198 -8.91 -20.22 17.06
C PHE A 198 -9.79 -18.97 17.07
N SER A 199 -10.50 -18.67 15.97
CA SER A 199 -11.46 -17.56 15.91
C SER A 199 -12.70 -17.92 15.10
N LYS A 200 -13.89 -17.48 15.56
CA LYS A 200 -15.13 -17.59 14.77
C LYS A 200 -15.09 -16.57 13.63
N VAL A 201 -14.44 -16.90 12.52
CA VAL A 201 -14.40 -16.04 11.33
C VAL A 201 -15.58 -16.38 10.43
N SER A 202 -16.56 -15.48 10.36
CA SER A 202 -17.40 -15.39 9.16
C SER A 202 -16.59 -14.72 8.06
N PRO A 203 -16.52 -15.28 6.84
CA PRO A 203 -15.90 -14.59 5.74
C PRO A 203 -16.72 -13.32 5.47
N GLU A 204 -16.13 -12.18 5.81
CA GLU A 204 -16.63 -10.85 5.47
C GLU A 204 -15.70 -10.21 4.44
N LEU A 205 -16.28 -9.51 3.46
CA LEU A 205 -15.51 -8.79 2.45
C LEU A 205 -14.48 -7.92 3.14
N ARG A 206 -13.19 -8.16 2.85
CA ARG A 206 -12.09 -7.47 3.53
C ARG A 206 -12.36 -5.99 3.65
N GLN A 207 -12.34 -5.51 4.88
CA GLN A 207 -12.29 -4.08 5.14
C GLN A 207 -11.07 -3.52 4.40
N LEU A 208 -11.21 -2.37 3.76
CA LEU A 208 -10.09 -1.68 3.13
C LEU A 208 -9.19 -1.13 4.24
N SER A 209 -8.44 -2.00 4.92
CA SER A 209 -7.58 -1.62 6.03
C SER A 209 -6.12 -1.71 5.65
N LEU A 210 -5.33 -0.82 6.24
CA LEU A 210 -3.88 -0.78 6.14
C LEU A 210 -3.32 -1.01 7.56
N GLU A 211 -2.60 -2.11 7.76
CA GLU A 211 -2.07 -2.54 9.08
C GLU A 211 -3.12 -2.51 10.22
N GLY A 212 -4.34 -2.99 9.94
CA GLY A 212 -5.43 -3.05 10.92
C GLY A 212 -6.18 -1.73 11.16
N CYS A 213 -5.79 -0.64 10.48
CA CYS A 213 -6.53 0.61 10.49
C CYS A 213 -7.36 0.74 9.21
N ASP A 214 -8.68 0.98 9.33
CA ASP A 214 -9.52 1.28 8.16
C ASP A 214 -8.97 2.49 7.40
N PHE A 215 -8.77 2.33 6.09
CA PHE A 215 -8.27 3.36 5.21
C PHE A 215 -9.13 4.63 5.25
N CYS A 216 -10.44 4.49 5.46
CA CYS A 216 -11.37 5.61 5.54
C CYS A 216 -11.46 6.23 6.94
N ASP A 217 -10.88 5.63 7.98
CA ASP A 217 -10.90 6.17 9.34
C ASP A 217 -10.02 7.43 9.42
N LYS A 218 -10.41 8.39 10.28
CA LYS A 218 -9.62 9.57 10.63
C LYS A 218 -8.25 9.20 11.20
N LYS A 219 -8.12 8.02 11.84
CA LYS A 219 -6.84 7.49 12.35
C LYS A 219 -5.83 7.17 11.24
N CYS A 220 -6.29 6.81 10.05
CA CYS A 220 -5.44 6.61 8.88
C CYS A 220 -5.00 7.96 8.30
N THR A 221 -4.03 8.58 8.97
CA THR A 221 -3.49 9.89 8.60
C THR A 221 -2.43 9.78 7.50
N ASN A 222 -2.13 10.90 6.84
CA ASN A 222 -1.03 10.99 5.87
C ASN A 222 0.32 10.52 6.44
N ARG A 223 0.53 10.67 7.76
CA ARG A 223 1.75 10.19 8.44
C ARG A 223 1.80 8.67 8.49
N VAL A 224 0.66 8.02 8.75
CA VAL A 224 0.55 6.55 8.73
C VAL A 224 0.80 6.04 7.32
N ILE A 225 0.09 6.57 6.32
CA ILE A 225 0.27 6.18 4.90
C ILE A 225 1.73 6.37 4.46
N ARG A 226 2.36 7.49 4.84
CA ARG A 226 3.79 7.74 4.56
C ARG A 226 4.67 6.68 5.19
N LYS A 227 4.44 6.29 6.44
CA LYS A 227 5.21 5.25 7.15
C LYS A 227 5.08 3.89 6.44
N LEU A 228 3.87 3.54 6.00
CA LEU A 228 3.62 2.29 5.28
C LEU A 228 4.34 2.24 3.93
N ILE A 229 4.26 3.31 3.14
CA ILE A 229 4.99 3.40 1.86
C ILE A 229 6.50 3.35 2.12
N LEU A 230 6.98 4.04 3.15
CA LEU A 230 8.40 3.99 3.52
C LEU A 230 8.86 2.57 3.83
N HIS A 231 8.09 1.83 4.62
CA HIS A 231 8.41 0.45 4.96
C HIS A 231 8.35 -0.48 3.73
N ALA A 232 7.40 -0.25 2.81
CA ALA A 232 7.31 -1.01 1.56
C ALA A 232 8.51 -0.79 0.63
N TYR A 233 9.04 0.44 0.53
CA TYR A 233 10.19 0.75 -0.31
C TYR A 233 11.54 0.46 0.37
N TYR A 234 11.64 0.68 1.68
CA TYR A 234 12.87 0.58 2.46
C TYR A 234 12.62 -0.18 3.78
N PRO A 235 12.45 -1.52 3.73
CA PRO A 235 12.05 -2.31 4.90
C PRO A 235 13.13 -2.41 5.99
N ASN A 236 14.40 -2.17 5.63
CA ASN A 236 15.53 -2.36 6.54
C ASN A 236 15.67 -1.18 7.52
N PRO A 237 15.58 -1.37 8.84
CA PRO A 237 15.78 -0.29 9.81
C PRO A 237 17.25 0.14 9.87
N ILE A 238 17.52 1.45 10.08
CA ILE A 238 18.87 1.90 10.44
C ILE A 238 18.99 1.70 11.95
N LYS A 239 19.54 0.57 12.37
CA LYS A 239 19.89 0.39 13.79
C LYS A 239 21.17 1.17 14.08
N ARG A 240 21.03 2.46 14.34
CA ARG A 240 22.08 3.33 14.91
C ARG A 240 21.59 3.87 16.26
N ASP A 241 21.30 2.94 17.17
CA ASP A 241 20.81 3.25 18.53
C ASP A 241 21.89 3.87 19.43
N TYR A 242 23.12 4.02 18.93
CA TYR A 242 24.25 4.60 19.67
C TYR A 242 23.92 5.99 20.25
N MET A 243 23.20 6.84 19.49
CA MET A 243 22.88 8.19 19.96
C MET A 243 21.73 8.25 20.98
N LEU A 244 20.86 7.23 21.01
CA LEU A 244 19.73 7.18 21.96
C LEU A 244 20.17 6.78 23.38
N LYS A 245 21.39 6.24 23.52
CA LYS A 245 22.00 5.95 24.82
C LYS A 245 22.52 7.20 25.51
N ASP A 246 22.99 8.17 24.72
CA ASP A 246 23.76 9.32 25.22
C ASP A 246 22.96 10.64 25.20
N PHE A 247 21.85 10.71 24.44
CA PHE A 247 21.11 11.95 24.22
C PHE A 247 19.60 11.73 24.22
N ASP A 248 18.86 12.74 24.70
CA ASP A 248 17.40 12.75 24.58
C ASP A 248 16.93 12.97 23.12
N ASN A 249 15.72 12.51 22.80
CA ASN A 249 15.10 12.61 21.47
C ASN A 249 15.05 14.06 20.93
N SER A 250 14.89 15.05 21.81
CA SER A 250 14.89 16.46 21.42
C SER A 250 16.27 16.95 20.97
N GLU A 251 17.33 16.47 21.62
CA GLU A 251 18.72 16.81 21.32
C GLU A 251 19.22 16.11 20.07
N ILE A 252 18.87 14.82 19.90
CA ILE A 252 19.20 14.05 18.69
C ILE A 252 18.65 14.75 17.44
N LYS A 253 17.42 15.27 17.50
CA LYS A 253 16.83 16.05 16.40
C LYS A 253 17.65 17.30 16.07
N LYS A 254 18.11 18.04 17.09
CA LYS A 254 18.96 19.24 16.90
C LYS A 254 20.32 18.85 16.29
N ILE A 255 20.96 17.80 16.81
CA ILE A 255 22.26 17.30 16.34
C ILE A 255 22.16 16.86 14.87
N ARG A 256 21.17 16.04 14.51
CA ARG A 256 21.00 15.57 13.13
C ARG A 256 20.68 16.69 12.14
N LYS A 257 19.88 17.67 12.56
CA LYS A 257 19.62 18.88 11.76
C LYS A 257 20.91 19.67 11.51
N LYS A 258 21.78 19.78 12.53
CA LYS A 258 23.09 20.46 12.43
C LYS A 258 24.06 19.71 11.49
N ILE A 259 24.10 18.38 11.54
CA ILE A 259 24.93 17.55 10.65
C ILE A 259 24.53 17.74 9.17
N CYS A 260 23.23 17.80 8.88
CA CYS A 260 22.75 18.02 7.51
C CYS A 260 23.03 19.45 7.01
N LEU A 261 22.99 20.46 7.88
CA LEU A 261 23.20 21.87 7.51
C LEU A 261 24.68 22.28 7.43
N SER A 262 25.55 21.61 8.19
CA SER A 262 26.99 21.89 8.26
C SER A 262 27.82 20.60 8.17
N PRO A 263 28.01 20.05 6.95
CA PRO A 263 28.79 18.83 6.75
C PRO A 263 30.28 18.96 7.11
N SER A 264 30.77 20.20 7.31
CA SER A 264 32.15 20.47 7.74
C SER A 264 32.48 19.91 9.13
N LEU A 265 31.48 19.62 9.97
CA LEU A 265 31.67 18.99 11.28
C LEU A 265 32.14 17.53 11.20
N LEU A 266 31.91 16.83 10.09
CA LEU A 266 32.39 15.45 9.89
C LEU A 266 33.90 15.36 9.61
N LYS A 267 34.57 16.50 9.35
CA LYS A 267 36.04 16.55 9.20
C LYS A 267 36.79 16.70 10.53
N LEU A 268 36.09 16.93 11.65
CA LEU A 268 36.69 17.10 12.98
C LEU A 268 36.51 15.82 13.79
N LYS A 269 37.28 14.79 13.44
CA LYS A 269 37.74 13.67 14.27
C LYS A 269 38.40 12.64 13.35
N ARG A 270 39.64 12.94 12.95
CA ARG A 270 40.68 11.92 12.82
C ARG A 270 41.63 12.15 13.99
#